data_AF-A0A081R7P1-F1
#
_entry.id   AF-A0A081R7P1-F1
#
_cell.length_a   1.000
_cell.length_b   1.000
_cell.length_c   1.000
_cell.angle_alpha   90.00
_cell.angle_beta   90.00
_cell.angle_gamma   90.00
#
_symmetry.space_group_name_H-M   'P 1'
#
loop_
_entity.id
_entity.type
_entity.pdbx_description
1 polymer ?
#
loop_
_entity_poly.entity_id
_entity_poly.type
_entity_poly.pdbx_seq_one_letter_code
_entity_poly.pdbx_strand_id
1 'polypeptide(L)' 'MGEPDKNQAYILSCHSVLRNYITERILQQAGFAVQNLDGAYSLYKMANPEGVEYGNEYQHG' A
#
# COMPACT_ATOMS: atom_id res chain seq x y z
N MET A 1 -1.38 -14.78 -8.51
CA MET A 1 -0.41 -13.91 -7.81
C MET A 1 0.42 -14.80 -6.89
N GLY A 2 1.75 -14.67 -6.92
CA GLY A 2 2.66 -15.41 -6.05
C GLY A 2 2.88 -14.70 -4.71
N GLU A 3 3.57 -15.37 -3.78
CA GLU A 3 4.00 -14.76 -2.52
C GLU A 3 5.09 -13.69 -2.74
N PRO A 4 5.16 -12.66 -1.89
CA PRO A 4 6.20 -11.64 -1.98
C PRO A 4 7.59 -12.21 -1.65
N ASP A 5 8.60 -11.85 -2.44
CA ASP A 5 10.01 -12.19 -2.23
C ASP A 5 10.59 -11.38 -1.05
N LYS A 6 11.24 -12.05 -0.09
CA LYS A 6 11.88 -11.43 1.07
C LYS A 6 13.15 -10.64 0.75
N ASN A 7 13.79 -10.91 -0.39
CA ASN A 7 15.02 -10.22 -0.80
C ASN A 7 14.75 -8.89 -1.52
N GLN A 8 13.48 -8.57 -1.77
CA GLN A 8 13.04 -7.33 -2.38
C GLN A 8 12.54 -6.35 -1.29
N ALA A 9 12.85 -5.06 -1.48
CA ALA A 9 12.27 -3.99 -0.67
C ALA A 9 10.90 -3.57 -1.22
N TYR A 10 9.95 -3.26 -0.33
CA TYR A 10 8.60 -2.82 -0.72
C TYR A 10 8.21 -1.50 -0.08
N ILE A 11 7.48 -0.69 -0.86
CA ILE A 11 6.69 0.43 -0.34
C ILE A 11 5.25 -0.05 -0.16
N LEU A 12 4.70 0.15 1.03
CA LEU A 12 3.35 -0.28 1.39
C LEU A 12 2.37 0.88 1.31
N SER A 13 1.23 0.67 0.66
CA SER A 13 0.11 1.61 0.70
C SER A 13 -1.21 0.86 0.87
N CYS A 14 -2.02 1.31 1.82
CA CYS A 14 -3.40 0.88 2.00
C CYS A 14 -4.35 2.05 1.71
N HIS A 15 -5.66 1.81 1.72
CA HIS A 15 -6.62 2.93 1.65
C HIS A 15 -6.52 3.85 2.88
N SER A 16 -6.28 3.27 4.06
CA SER A 16 -6.20 3.99 5.34
C SER A 16 -4.90 3.70 6.10
N VAL A 17 -4.47 4.67 6.91
CA VAL A 17 -3.22 4.63 7.67
C VAL A 17 -3.14 3.43 8.61
N LEU A 18 -4.23 3.09 9.33
CA LEU A 18 -4.22 2.01 10.31
C LEU A 18 -3.84 0.65 9.70
N ARG A 19 -4.38 0.34 8.52
CA ARG A 19 -4.05 -0.92 7.84
C ARG A 19 -2.61 -0.91 7.35
N ASN A 20 -2.14 0.22 6.84
CA ASN A 20 -0.75 0.34 6.40
C ASN A 20 0.23 0.11 7.55
N TYR A 21 -0.07 0.69 8.72
CA TYR A 21 0.71 0.50 9.93
C TYR A 21 0.74 -0.97 10.38
N ILE A 22 -0.43 -1.63 10.45
CA ILE A 22 -0.50 -3.04 10.87
C ILE A 22 0.27 -3.94 9.89
N THR A 23 0.10 -3.72 8.58
CA THR A 23 0.81 -4.49 7.54
C THR A 23 2.32 -4.29 7.62
N GLU A 24 2.78 -3.05 7.80
CA GLU A 24 4.21 -2.75 7.99
C GLU A 24 4.79 -3.53 9.17
N ARG A 25 4.11 -3.53 10.33
CA ARG A 25 4.56 -4.25 11.52
C ARG A 25 4.64 -5.75 11.31
N ILE A 26 3.60 -6.35 10.71
CA ILE A 26 3.55 -7.79 10.44
C ILE A 26 4.70 -8.19 9.50
N LEU A 27 4.92 -7.42 8.42
CA LEU A 27 5.96 -7.74 7.44
C LEU A 27 7.37 -7.52 7.98
N GLN A 28 7.61 -6.45 8.76
CA GLN A 28 8.88 -6.25 9.46
C GLN A 28 9.17 -7.41 10.43
N GLN A 29 8.17 -7.85 11.21
CA GLN A 29 8.30 -9.00 12.11
C GLN A 29 8.57 -10.31 11.36
N ALA A 30 8.06 -10.46 10.14
CA ALA A 30 8.32 -11.61 9.27
C ALA A 30 9.67 -11.54 8.51
N GLY A 31 10.44 -10.48 8.72
CA GLY A 31 11.79 -10.29 8.15
C GLY A 31 11.82 -9.63 6.77
N PHE A 32 10.74 -8.98 6.34
CA PHE A 32 10.72 -8.24 5.08
C PHE A 32 11.30 -6.82 5.26
N ALA A 33 12.00 -6.35 4.23
CA ALA A 33 12.38 -4.95 4.10
C ALA A 33 11.20 -4.16 3.53
N VAL A 34 10.46 -3.45 4.39
CA VAL A 34 9.28 -2.67 3.99
C VAL A 34 9.31 -1.27 4.57
N GLN A 35 8.75 -0.32 3.82
CA GLN A 35 8.52 1.05 4.26
C GLN A 35 7.08 1.48 3.95
N ASN A 36 6.41 2.06 4.93
CA ASN A 36 5.08 2.61 4.78
C ASN A 36 5.08 3.93 3.98
N LEU A 37 4.13 4.07 3.05
CA LEU A 37 3.79 5.33 2.41
C LEU A 37 2.95 6.18 3.37
N ASP A 38 3.60 7.18 4.00
CA ASP A 38 2.96 8.05 4.99
C ASP A 38 1.68 8.73 4.46
N GLY A 39 0.61 8.63 5.25
CA GLY A 39 -0.73 9.11 4.88
C GLY A 39 -1.52 8.19 3.94
N ALA A 40 -0.89 7.10 3.47
CA ALA A 40 -1.46 6.07 2.63
C ALA A 40 -2.10 6.64 1.35
N TYR A 41 -2.94 5.84 0.68
CA TYR A 41 -3.59 6.28 -0.56
C TYR A 41 -4.46 7.53 -0.39
N SER A 42 -5.13 7.68 0.76
CA SER A 42 -6.03 8.82 1.02
C SER A 42 -5.28 10.15 0.94
N LEU A 43 -4.10 10.27 1.57
CA LEU A 43 -3.30 11.49 1.51
C LEU A 43 -2.72 11.71 0.10
N TYR A 44 -2.22 10.65 -0.53
CA TYR A 44 -1.68 10.73 -1.89
C TYR A 44 -2.73 11.29 -2.87
N LYS A 45 -3.95 10.75 -2.85
CA LYS A 45 -5.06 11.22 -3.69
C LYS A 45 -5.43 12.68 -3.41
N MET A 46 -5.37 13.11 -2.15
CA MET A 46 -5.67 14.51 -1.78
C MET A 46 -4.60 15.49 -2.27
N ALA A 47 -3.33 15.12 -2.19
CA ALA A 47 -2.20 15.98 -2.54
C ALA A 47 -1.86 15.95 -4.04
N ASN A 48 -2.17 14.85 -4.73
CA ASN A 48 -1.85 14.63 -6.15
C ASN A 48 -3.02 13.91 -6.87
N PRO A 49 -4.20 14.56 -6.99
CA PRO A 49 -5.39 13.93 -7.57
C PRO A 49 -5.20 13.49 -9.02
N GLU A 50 -4.37 14.18 -9.79
CA GLU A 50 -4.03 13.88 -11.19
C GLU A 50 -3.10 12.67 -11.35
N GLY A 51 -2.36 12.27 -10.31
CA GLY A 51 -1.49 11.10 -10.33
C GLY A 51 -2.19 9.79 -10.01
N VAL A 52 -3.50 9.82 -9.79
CA VAL A 52 -4.30 8.63 -9.49
C VAL A 52 -4.86 8.04 -10.77
N GLU A 53 -4.42 6.84 -11.13
CA GLU A 53 -5.04 6.04 -12.17
C GLU A 53 -6.17 5.19 -11.58
N TYR A 54 -7.37 5.35 -12.13
CA TYR A 54 -8.49 4.47 -11.83
C TYR A 54 -8.45 3.31 -12.83
N GLY A 55 -8.27 2.09 -12.33
CA GLY A 55 -8.51 0.91 -13.15
C GLY A 55 -9.96 0.90 -13.64
N ASN A 56 -10.22 0.25 -14.78
CA ASN A 56 -11.60 -0.01 -15.21
C ASN A 56 -12.30 -0.79 -14.10
N GLU A 57 -13.09 -0.09 -13.28
CA GLU A 57 -13.71 -0.66 -12.10
C GLU A 57 -14.66 -1.79 -12.53
N TYR A 58 -14.71 -2.85 -11.73
CA TYR A 58 -15.81 -3.82 -11.79
C TYR A 58 -17.11 -3.06 -11.50
N GLN A 59 -17.77 -2.60 -12.56
CA GLN A 59 -19.17 -2.19 -12.50
C GLN A 59 -20.02 -3.43 -12.31
N HIS A 60 -20.14 -3.89 -11.08
CA HIS A 60 -21.27 -4.70 -10.65
C HIS A 60 -21.86 -4.02 -9.43
N GLY A 61 -23.14 -3.65 -9.58
CA GLY A 61 -23.90 -2.82 -8.66
C GLY A 61 -24.18 -3.45 -7.31
#